data_AF-A0A4Q5T9C1-F1
#
_entry.id   AF-A0A4Q5T9C1-F1
#
_cell.length_a   1.000
_cell.length_b   1.000
_cell.length_c   1.000
_cell.angle_alpha   90.00
_cell.angle_beta   90.00
_cell.angle_gamma   90.00
#
_symmetry.space_group_name_H-M   'P 1'
#
loop_
_entity.id
_entity.type
_entity.pdbx_description
1 polymer ?
#
loop_
_entity_poly.entity_id
_entity_poly.type
_entity_poly.pdbx_seq_one_letter_code
_entity_poly.pdbx_strand_id
1 'polypeptide(L)'
;MKLLIAILSILVLSGHRPLINYSVEIYLLPGKRSTTKDNIPKEFEVFKEELPPMPFINDDEVVSFDTSSHKTTFKKEAAKRIGALKPSLPAGIPFVLTVDREPVLTGYFVNQLSSSGCAAYVMTNSSNTVQELRKGLPEHRFKTQIVEKRKNFLLLQALERTGRLK
;
A
#
# COMPACT_ATOMS: atom_id res chain seq x y z
N MET A 1 10.09 54.88 26.24
CA MET A 1 10.56 53.95 25.18
C MET A 1 10.43 52.49 25.64
N LYS A 2 9.22 52.07 26.01
CA LYS A 2 8.90 50.72 26.52
C LYS A 2 7.45 50.39 26.13
N LEU A 3 7.13 50.37 24.84
CA LEU A 3 5.78 50.00 24.41
C LEU A 3 5.70 49.67 22.92
N LEU A 4 6.58 48.83 22.37
CA LEU A 4 6.44 48.44 20.95
C LEU A 4 7.05 47.09 20.56
N ILE A 5 7.36 46.21 21.52
CA ILE A 5 7.97 44.89 21.23
C ILE A 5 7.16 43.75 21.88
N ALA A 6 5.83 43.87 21.94
CA ALA A 6 4.95 42.83 22.48
C ALA A 6 3.98 42.21 21.46
N ILE A 7 3.93 42.73 20.23
CA ILE A 7 2.99 42.24 19.21
C ILE A 7 3.68 41.30 18.20
N LEU A 8 5.01 41.29 18.12
CA LEU A 8 5.73 40.46 17.14
C LEU A 8 6.06 39.03 17.62
N SER A 9 5.75 38.67 18.87
CA SER A 9 6.12 37.35 19.44
C SER A 9 4.96 36.36 19.53
N ILE A 10 3.74 36.76 19.15
CA ILE A 10 2.56 35.88 19.24
C ILE A 10 2.30 35.13 17.91
N LEU A 11 2.98 35.47 16.82
CA LEU A 11 2.77 34.84 15.51
C LEU A 11 3.61 33.60 15.21
N VAL A 12 4.46 33.13 16.15
CA VAL A 12 5.33 31.94 15.94
C VAL A 12 4.80 30.69 16.69
N LEU A 13 3.70 30.79 17.44
CA LEU A 13 3.12 29.66 18.20
C LEU A 13 1.74 29.19 17.69
N SER A 14 1.31 29.62 16.51
CA SER A 14 0.31 28.86 15.77
C SER A 14 1.07 27.96 14.79
N GLY A 15 1.48 26.79 15.29
CA GLY A 15 1.99 25.70 14.48
C GLY A 15 0.90 25.13 13.57
N HIS A 16 0.34 25.97 12.69
CA HIS A 16 -0.31 25.55 11.46
C HIS A 16 0.79 24.93 10.58
N ARG A 17 1.22 23.72 10.95
CA ARG A 17 1.76 22.81 9.95
C ARG A 17 0.65 22.72 8.91
N PRO A 18 0.92 23.03 7.62
CA PRO A 18 -0.07 22.74 6.60
C PRO A 18 -0.53 21.30 6.82
N LEU A 19 -1.84 21.07 6.78
CA LEU A 19 -2.38 19.72 6.81
C LEU A 19 -1.83 19.03 5.55
N ILE A 20 -0.64 18.45 5.66
CA ILE A 20 -0.08 17.59 4.62
C ILE A 20 -0.98 16.36 4.67
N ASN A 21 -1.98 16.37 3.82
CA ASN A 21 -2.89 15.27 3.64
C ASN A 21 -2.11 14.21 2.87
N TYR A 22 -1.76 13.13 3.56
CA TYR A 22 -1.16 11.95 2.93
C TYR A 22 -2.25 11.03 2.44
N SER A 23 -2.12 10.58 1.20
CA SER A 23 -3.03 9.62 0.57
C SER A 23 -2.34 8.27 0.39
N VAL A 24 -2.85 7.22 1.06
CA VAL A 24 -2.40 5.84 0.93
C VAL A 24 -3.39 5.07 0.06
N GLU A 25 -3.00 4.75 -1.16
CA GLU A 25 -3.92 4.23 -2.17
C GLU A 25 -3.41 2.92 -2.76
N ILE A 26 -4.31 2.14 -3.37
CA ILE A 26 -3.95 0.94 -4.14
C ILE A 26 -4.51 1.08 -5.54
N TYR A 27 -3.66 0.92 -6.55
CA TYR A 27 -4.03 0.90 -7.96
C TYR A 27 -3.88 -0.51 -8.51
N LEU A 28 -4.81 -0.92 -9.38
CA LEU A 28 -4.66 -2.13 -10.19
C LEU A 28 -3.94 -1.80 -11.49
N LEU A 29 -3.05 -2.68 -11.92
CA LEU A 29 -2.27 -2.52 -13.14
C LEU A 29 -2.45 -3.74 -14.05
N PRO A 30 -3.68 -4.00 -14.55
CA PRO A 30 -3.94 -5.15 -15.41
C PRO A 30 -3.06 -5.05 -16.67
N GLY A 31 -2.16 -6.00 -16.85
CA GLY A 31 -1.20 -6.04 -17.97
C GLY A 31 0.25 -5.74 -17.58
N LYS A 32 0.51 -5.11 -16.42
CA LYS A 32 1.88 -4.95 -15.90
C LYS A 32 2.29 -6.17 -15.10
N ARG A 33 3.23 -6.97 -15.61
CA ARG A 33 3.75 -8.14 -14.89
C ARG A 33 5.23 -8.33 -15.18
N SER A 34 5.96 -8.84 -14.20
CA SER A 34 7.31 -9.35 -14.35
C SER A 34 7.31 -10.82 -13.97
N THR A 35 7.89 -11.68 -14.80
CA THR A 35 7.95 -13.14 -14.57
C THR A 35 9.35 -13.67 -14.82
N THR A 36 9.72 -14.75 -14.14
CA THR A 36 10.95 -15.50 -14.44
C THR A 36 10.80 -16.40 -15.67
N LYS A 37 11.92 -16.99 -16.10
CA LYS A 37 11.95 -18.11 -17.05
C LYS A 37 11.02 -19.27 -16.64
N ASP A 38 10.79 -19.44 -15.34
CA ASP A 38 9.92 -20.48 -14.78
C ASP A 38 8.46 -20.03 -14.59
N ASN A 39 8.05 -18.91 -15.19
CA ASN A 39 6.71 -18.31 -15.08
C ASN A 39 6.29 -17.92 -13.66
N ILE A 40 7.25 -17.69 -12.76
CA ILE A 40 6.98 -17.22 -11.39
C ILE A 40 6.87 -15.69 -11.43
N PRO A 41 5.74 -15.09 -11.00
CA PRO A 41 5.61 -13.64 -10.87
C PRO A 41 6.62 -13.07 -9.89
N LYS A 42 7.19 -11.92 -10.23
CA LYS A 42 8.17 -11.18 -9.43
C LYS A 42 7.74 -9.74 -9.23
N GLU A 43 8.41 -9.06 -8.30
CA GLU A 43 8.33 -7.61 -8.19
C GLU A 43 8.58 -6.96 -9.56
N PHE A 44 7.87 -5.89 -9.82
CA PHE A 44 7.98 -5.09 -11.03
C PHE A 44 8.10 -3.61 -10.64
N GLU A 45 8.67 -2.84 -11.55
CA GLU A 45 8.77 -1.40 -11.40
C GLU A 45 7.56 -0.72 -12.05
N VAL A 46 7.12 0.36 -11.44
CA VAL A 46 6.06 1.22 -11.95
C VAL A 46 6.40 2.65 -11.59
N PHE A 47 6.21 3.55 -12.55
CA PHE A 47 6.37 4.98 -12.36
C PHE A 47 5.01 5.64 -12.16
N LYS A 48 5.00 6.82 -11.51
CA LYS A 48 3.76 7.55 -11.16
C LYS A 48 2.91 7.89 -12.39
N GLU A 49 3.56 8.13 -13.52
CA GLU A 49 2.94 8.47 -14.80
C GLU A 49 2.19 7.29 -15.42
N GLU A 50 2.51 6.06 -15.00
CA GLU A 50 1.87 4.84 -15.48
C GLU A 50 0.63 4.45 -14.65
N LEU A 51 0.38 5.17 -13.54
CA LEU A 51 -0.76 4.90 -12.68
C LEU A 51 -2.06 5.31 -13.36
N PRO A 52 -3.13 4.48 -13.27
CA PRO A 52 -4.48 4.90 -13.66
C PRO A 52 -4.88 6.22 -13.01
N PRO A 53 -5.83 6.97 -13.61
CA PRO A 53 -6.27 8.25 -13.05
C PRO A 53 -6.91 8.08 -11.66
N MET A 54 -7.62 6.97 -11.43
CA MET A 54 -8.32 6.68 -10.18
C MET A 54 -7.76 5.42 -9.50
N PRO A 55 -7.63 5.43 -8.16
CA PRO A 55 -7.23 4.25 -7.42
C PRO A 55 -8.36 3.22 -7.37
N PHE A 56 -7.98 1.96 -7.18
CA PHE A 56 -8.93 0.87 -6.92
C PHE A 56 -9.39 0.84 -5.45
N ILE A 57 -8.48 1.21 -4.53
CA ILE A 57 -8.76 1.47 -3.12
C ILE A 57 -8.29 2.88 -2.80
N ASN A 58 -9.23 3.74 -2.38
CA ASN A 58 -8.96 5.13 -2.01
C ASN A 58 -8.35 5.22 -0.61
N ASP A 59 -7.73 6.36 -0.31
CA ASP A 59 -7.12 6.63 1.01
C ASP A 59 -8.07 6.42 2.18
N ASP A 60 -9.28 6.94 2.09
CA ASP A 60 -10.28 6.87 3.15
C ASP A 60 -10.81 5.44 3.36
N GLU A 61 -10.52 4.52 2.45
CA GLU A 61 -10.88 3.11 2.55
C GLU A 61 -9.82 2.27 3.25
N VAL A 62 -8.62 2.82 3.47
CA VAL A 62 -7.56 2.23 4.29
C VAL A 62 -7.73 2.72 5.73
N VAL A 63 -8.21 1.83 6.60
CA VAL A 63 -8.54 2.15 8.00
C VAL A 63 -7.31 2.09 8.90
N SER A 64 -6.49 1.05 8.75
CA SER A 64 -5.28 0.91 9.56
C SER A 64 -4.26 -0.03 8.93
N PHE A 65 -3.01 0.07 9.37
CA PHE A 65 -1.95 -0.89 9.06
C PHE A 65 -1.20 -1.28 10.34
N ASP A 66 -1.22 -2.57 10.67
CA ASP A 66 -0.47 -3.15 11.77
C ASP A 66 0.91 -3.57 11.28
N THR A 67 1.94 -2.91 11.80
CA THR A 67 3.34 -3.15 11.38
C THR A 67 3.92 -4.46 11.89
N SER A 68 3.38 -5.00 12.99
CA SER A 68 3.83 -6.24 13.61
C SER A 68 3.33 -7.47 12.87
N SER A 69 2.06 -7.43 12.44
CA SER A 69 1.40 -8.54 11.73
C SER A 69 1.29 -8.33 10.22
N HIS A 70 1.72 -7.16 9.72
CA HIS A 70 1.64 -6.76 8.31
C HIS A 70 0.22 -6.83 7.74
N LYS A 71 -0.78 -6.50 8.58
CA LYS A 71 -2.19 -6.55 8.22
C LYS A 71 -2.72 -5.15 7.96
N THR A 72 -3.43 -5.00 6.84
CA THR A 72 -4.18 -3.79 6.50
C THR A 72 -5.64 -4.04 6.80
N THR A 73 -6.28 -3.11 7.50
CA THR A 73 -7.74 -3.08 7.67
C THR A 73 -8.33 -2.14 6.64
N PHE A 74 -9.28 -2.64 5.85
CA PHE A 74 -10.03 -1.89 4.86
C PHE A 74 -11.47 -1.66 5.30
N LYS A 75 -12.12 -0.63 4.75
CA LYS A 75 -13.58 -0.50 4.78
C LYS A 75 -14.23 -1.72 4.12
N LYS A 76 -15.47 -2.02 4.54
CA LYS A 76 -16.22 -3.20 4.08
C LYS A 76 -16.43 -3.21 2.56
N GLU A 77 -16.67 -2.05 1.97
CA GLU A 77 -16.90 -1.85 0.55
C GLU A 77 -15.63 -2.17 -0.26
N ALA A 78 -14.48 -1.65 0.17
CA ALA A 78 -13.17 -1.97 -0.39
C ALA A 78 -12.86 -3.46 -0.30
N ALA A 79 -13.07 -4.09 0.86
CA ALA A 79 -12.87 -5.53 1.03
C ALA A 79 -13.77 -6.35 0.08
N LYS A 80 -15.05 -5.98 -0.07
CA LYS A 80 -15.94 -6.61 -1.05
C LYS A 80 -15.41 -6.49 -2.48
N ARG A 81 -14.91 -5.32 -2.89
CA ARG A 81 -14.29 -5.14 -4.22
C ARG A 81 -13.06 -6.01 -4.41
N ILE A 82 -12.19 -6.12 -3.39
CA ILE A 82 -11.03 -7.03 -3.41
C ILE A 82 -11.48 -8.49 -3.54
N GLY A 83 -12.49 -8.92 -2.79
CA GLY A 83 -13.03 -10.29 -2.87
C GLY A 83 -13.71 -10.62 -4.19
N ALA A 84 -14.20 -9.61 -4.93
CA ALA A 84 -14.80 -9.79 -6.24
C ALA A 84 -13.75 -9.92 -7.37
N LEU A 85 -12.47 -9.67 -7.09
CA LEU A 85 -11.40 -9.85 -8.06
C LEU A 85 -11.32 -11.32 -8.49
N LYS A 86 -11.08 -11.54 -9.79
CA LYS A 86 -10.90 -12.86 -10.40
C LYS A 86 -9.46 -13.04 -10.90
N PRO A 87 -8.46 -13.19 -10.02
CA PRO A 87 -7.08 -13.35 -10.44
C PRO A 87 -6.86 -14.63 -11.25
N SER A 88 -6.26 -14.49 -12.42
CA SER A 88 -5.82 -15.61 -13.25
C SER A 88 -4.53 -16.22 -12.72
N LEU A 89 -4.41 -17.54 -12.73
CA LEU A 89 -3.14 -18.21 -12.47
C LEU A 89 -2.20 -18.10 -13.69
N PRO A 90 -0.87 -18.15 -13.49
CA PRO A 90 -0.16 -18.17 -12.19
C PRO A 90 0.03 -16.76 -11.60
N ALA A 91 -0.30 -15.69 -12.34
CA ALA A 91 0.19 -14.35 -12.07
C ALA A 91 -0.61 -13.54 -11.03
N GLY A 92 -1.90 -13.80 -10.89
CA GLY A 92 -2.78 -12.93 -10.13
C GLY A 92 -3.09 -11.61 -10.85
N ILE A 93 -3.63 -10.63 -10.12
CA ILE A 93 -3.87 -9.27 -10.62
C ILE A 93 -2.80 -8.34 -10.02
N PRO A 94 -1.96 -7.72 -10.85
CA PRO A 94 -0.93 -6.80 -10.37
C PRO A 94 -1.54 -5.57 -9.69
N PHE A 95 -0.93 -5.15 -8.59
CA PHE A 95 -1.26 -3.91 -7.89
C PHE A 95 0.00 -3.14 -7.51
N VAL A 96 -0.18 -1.85 -7.26
CA VAL A 96 0.80 -0.99 -6.61
C VAL A 96 0.13 -0.27 -5.45
N LEU A 97 0.82 -0.23 -4.30
CA LEU A 97 0.46 0.62 -3.18
C LEU A 97 1.31 1.88 -3.22
N THR A 98 0.66 3.02 -3.08
CA THR A 98 1.27 4.34 -3.25
C THR A 98 1.06 5.21 -2.02
N VAL A 99 1.93 6.21 -1.85
CA VAL A 99 1.71 7.37 -0.98
C VAL A 99 1.75 8.61 -1.84
N ASP A 100 0.67 9.39 -1.91
CA ASP A 100 0.57 10.60 -2.76
C ASP A 100 0.90 10.32 -4.24
N ARG A 101 0.39 9.18 -4.71
CA ARG A 101 0.66 8.57 -6.02
C ARG A 101 2.13 8.17 -6.25
N GLU A 102 3.02 8.30 -5.28
CA GLU A 102 4.37 7.78 -5.37
C GLU A 102 4.36 6.27 -5.08
N PRO A 103 4.80 5.41 -6.03
CA PRO A 103 4.88 3.96 -5.83
C PRO A 103 5.78 3.58 -4.65
N VAL A 104 5.23 2.82 -3.71
CA VAL A 104 5.97 2.34 -2.52
C VAL A 104 6.31 0.86 -2.63
N LEU A 105 5.34 0.04 -3.03
CA LEU A 105 5.54 -1.39 -3.24
C LEU A 105 4.58 -1.92 -4.31
N THR A 106 5.03 -2.93 -5.04
CA THR A 106 4.25 -3.63 -6.06
C THR A 106 4.00 -5.07 -5.63
N GLY A 107 2.87 -5.62 -6.04
CA GLY A 107 2.46 -6.95 -5.67
C GLY A 107 1.34 -7.48 -6.54
N TYR A 108 0.74 -8.59 -6.09
CA TYR A 108 -0.35 -9.24 -6.80
C TYR A 108 -1.48 -9.61 -5.84
N PHE A 109 -2.72 -9.40 -6.28
CA PHE A 109 -3.87 -10.08 -5.70
C PHE A 109 -3.93 -11.49 -6.26
N VAL A 110 -3.98 -12.49 -5.39
CA VAL A 110 -4.01 -13.92 -5.76
C VAL A 110 -5.24 -14.61 -5.21
N ASN A 111 -5.57 -15.78 -5.76
CA ASN A 111 -6.62 -16.64 -5.22
C ASN A 111 -6.23 -17.17 -3.84
N GLN A 112 -7.19 -17.23 -2.91
CA GLN A 112 -6.98 -17.82 -1.57
C GLN A 112 -6.41 -19.25 -1.62
N LEU A 113 -6.82 -20.03 -2.63
CA LEU A 113 -6.42 -21.42 -2.84
C LEU A 113 -5.28 -21.59 -3.86
N SER A 114 -4.55 -20.51 -4.19
CA SER A 114 -3.47 -20.58 -5.15
C SER A 114 -2.33 -21.47 -4.64
N SER A 115 -1.99 -22.51 -5.40
CA SER A 115 -0.76 -23.31 -5.24
C SER A 115 0.41 -22.77 -6.07
N SER A 116 0.18 -21.73 -6.88
CA SER A 116 1.21 -21.13 -7.72
C SER A 116 2.18 -20.27 -6.90
N GLY A 117 3.47 -20.39 -7.22
CA GLY A 117 4.51 -19.59 -6.60
C GLY A 117 4.44 -18.11 -7.03
N CYS A 118 4.69 -17.18 -6.11
CA CYS A 118 4.81 -15.75 -6.37
C CYS A 118 5.97 -15.17 -5.55
N ALA A 119 6.95 -14.58 -6.23
CA ALA A 119 8.14 -13.96 -5.67
C ALA A 119 7.99 -12.42 -5.64
N ALA A 120 6.85 -11.95 -5.17
CA ALA A 120 6.51 -10.53 -4.98
C ALA A 120 5.61 -10.37 -3.74
N TYR A 121 5.20 -9.15 -3.41
CA TYR A 121 4.18 -8.96 -2.39
C TYR A 121 2.83 -9.53 -2.81
N VAL A 122 2.09 -10.09 -1.85
CA VAL A 122 0.84 -10.80 -2.12
C VAL A 122 -0.24 -10.39 -1.14
N MET A 123 -1.43 -10.11 -1.66
CA MET A 123 -2.69 -10.09 -0.90
C MET A 123 -3.66 -11.10 -1.51
N THR A 124 -4.54 -11.67 -0.71
CA THR A 124 -5.56 -12.61 -1.23
C THR A 124 -6.80 -11.83 -1.68
N ASN A 125 -7.48 -12.28 -2.73
CA ASN A 125 -8.78 -11.75 -3.15
C ASN A 125 -9.89 -12.17 -2.15
N SER A 126 -9.82 -11.65 -0.93
CA SER A 126 -10.76 -11.96 0.15
C SER A 126 -11.72 -10.81 0.40
N SER A 127 -12.97 -11.13 0.75
CA SER A 127 -13.92 -10.15 1.28
C SER A 127 -13.71 -9.83 2.77
N ASN A 128 -12.65 -10.37 3.40
CA ASN A 128 -12.27 -10.01 4.76
C ASN A 128 -11.73 -8.57 4.79
N THR A 129 -12.19 -7.77 5.75
CA THR A 129 -11.72 -6.40 5.98
C THR A 129 -10.28 -6.36 6.44
N VAL A 130 -9.80 -7.38 7.14
CA VAL A 130 -8.41 -7.49 7.55
C VAL A 130 -7.67 -8.40 6.56
N GLN A 131 -6.68 -7.86 5.86
CA GLN A 131 -5.88 -8.60 4.89
C GLN A 131 -4.40 -8.49 5.19
N GLU A 132 -3.71 -9.62 5.06
CA GLU A 132 -2.27 -9.70 5.27
C GLU A 132 -1.52 -9.38 3.97
N LEU A 133 -0.56 -8.45 4.06
CA LEU A 133 0.38 -8.16 2.99
C LEU A 133 1.62 -9.05 3.18
N ARG A 134 1.62 -10.17 2.46
CA ARG A 134 2.63 -11.23 2.59
C ARG A 134 3.81 -11.01 1.68
N LYS A 135 4.97 -11.52 2.10
CA LYS A 135 6.21 -11.44 1.33
C LYS A 135 6.44 -12.71 0.52
N GLY A 136 5.70 -12.84 -0.57
CA GLY A 136 5.71 -14.00 -1.46
C GLY A 136 4.70 -15.08 -1.09
N LEU A 137 4.52 -16.03 -2.00
CA LEU A 137 3.63 -17.18 -1.85
C LEU A 137 4.28 -18.44 -2.43
N PRO A 138 4.55 -19.50 -1.65
CA PRO A 138 4.57 -19.49 -0.20
C PRO A 138 5.73 -18.62 0.30
N GLU A 139 5.47 -17.85 1.36
CA GLU A 139 6.41 -16.85 1.88
C GLU A 139 7.78 -17.41 2.26
N HIS A 140 7.84 -18.58 2.90
CA HIS A 140 9.11 -19.19 3.34
C HIS A 140 10.11 -19.40 2.20
N ARG A 141 9.64 -19.57 0.95
CA ARG A 141 10.47 -19.80 -0.23
C ARG A 141 11.04 -18.49 -0.81
N PHE A 142 10.31 -17.39 -0.68
CA PHE A 142 10.62 -16.15 -1.40
C PHE A 142 10.98 -14.97 -0.49
N LYS A 143 10.76 -15.08 0.84
CA LYS A 143 10.95 -13.94 1.76
C LYS A 143 12.34 -13.31 1.67
N THR A 144 13.39 -14.08 1.43
CA THR A 144 14.77 -13.56 1.38
C THR A 144 15.09 -12.87 0.06
N GLN A 145 14.27 -13.10 -0.98
CA GLN A 145 14.45 -12.55 -2.32
C GLN A 145 13.73 -11.21 -2.51
N ILE A 146 12.80 -10.87 -1.61
CA ILE A 146 11.97 -9.67 -1.66
C ILE A 146 12.46 -8.70 -0.59
N VAL A 147 12.82 -7.48 -1.01
CA VAL A 147 13.25 -6.38 -0.13
C VAL A 147 12.10 -5.94 0.76
N GLU A 148 12.34 -5.67 2.03
CA GLU A 148 11.28 -5.28 2.98
C GLU A 148 10.79 -3.83 2.75
N LYS A 149 9.78 -3.67 1.88
CA LYS A 149 9.09 -2.42 1.57
C LYS A 149 7.83 -2.17 2.43
N ARG A 150 7.37 -3.13 3.24
CA ARG A 150 6.24 -2.89 4.18
C ARG A 150 6.61 -1.93 5.31
N LYS A 151 7.92 -1.71 5.49
CA LYS A 151 8.51 -0.73 6.40
C LYS A 151 9.03 0.52 5.67
N ASN A 152 8.56 0.78 4.46
CA ASN A 152 8.96 1.97 3.71
C ASN A 152 8.64 3.24 4.52
N PHE A 153 9.61 4.15 4.61
CA PHE A 153 9.50 5.36 5.42
C PHE A 153 8.30 6.24 5.04
N LEU A 154 8.02 6.42 3.75
CA LEU A 154 6.91 7.26 3.29
C LEU A 154 5.56 6.67 3.73
N LEU A 155 5.41 5.35 3.60
CA LEU A 155 4.20 4.64 4.03
C LEU A 155 4.00 4.74 5.55
N LEU A 156 5.03 4.42 6.33
CA LEU A 156 4.93 4.45 7.79
C LEU A 156 4.66 5.88 8.30
N GLN A 157 5.33 6.88 7.72
CA GLN A 157 5.11 8.28 8.08
C GLN A 157 3.69 8.75 7.74
N ALA A 158 3.17 8.40 6.55
CA ALA A 158 1.81 8.74 6.13
C ALA A 158 0.77 8.14 7.09
N LEU A 159 0.91 6.85 7.42
CA LEU A 159 0.00 6.15 8.33
C LEU A 159 0.10 6.67 9.77
N GLU A 160 1.29 6.99 10.25
CA GLU A 160 1.51 7.56 11.59
C GLU A 160 0.85 8.94 11.71
N ARG A 161 1.11 9.84 10.75
CA ARG A 161 0.56 11.20 10.75
C ARG A 161 -0.95 11.25 10.62
N THR A 162 -1.56 10.21 10.05
CA THR A 162 -3.02 10.08 9.91
C THR A 162 -3.65 9.22 11.00
N GLY A 163 -2.89 8.75 11.99
CA GLY A 163 -3.40 7.94 13.11
C GLY A 163 -3.83 6.51 12.73
N ARG A 164 -3.42 6.04 11.55
CA ARG A 164 -3.77 4.74 10.97
C ARG A 164 -2.72 3.66 11.22
N LEU A 165 -1.52 4.03 11.67
CA LEU A 165 -0.49 3.06 12.08
C LEU A 165 -0.87 2.37 13.39
N LYS A 166 -0.73 1.04 13.45
CA LYS A 166 -0.98 0.19 14.61
C LYS A 166 0.24 -0.67 14.93
#